data_AF-A0A1Q7JGG2-F1
#
_entry.id   AF-A0A1Q7JGG2-F1
#
_cell.length_a   1.000
_cell.length_b   1.000
_cell.length_c   1.000
_cell.angle_alpha   90.00
_cell.angle_beta   90.00
_cell.angle_gamma   90.00
#
_symmetry.space_group_name_H-M   'P 1'
#
loop_
_entity.id
_entity.type
_entity.pdbx_description
1 polymer ?
#
loop_
_entity_poly.entity_id
_entity_poly.type
_entity_poly.pdbx_seq_one_letter_code
_entity_poly.pdbx_strand_id
1 'polypeptide(L)'
;MFYLAPHPKLDRPRRGSPLMFTVPWVEKYLSRVRPWHVIAIWVPISLYMLYRGSYQMGPLAVAGLAAAGVFSWTLLEYLLHRWVFHFQPDARSELQRDASFLIHGIHHDYPWDRDRLVMPPTVTAVLAIAVWVAFRWMDGLEYAWFAGMVAGYVWYDLTHYYLHHAAPTTAAGKWLRRYHLVHHFQTPDRRYGITTPLWDLVFGTYPRDRYQGLPDDEARKGLHLWFWLYSLACAPVMQEARLERDSRPTERELESSERAASCPARAGLLLLPGLMQMCRGRTSEGVALASLAVAELGAAATGGVTNGLETSAAGVPLIALGDLLTLSVMDVALENQRSSRLRYVPQESLGELALAPFSGQVLSRPTVWAGVAGSLAAGILVSAVVDRGIDTHNAGKRPVIFGREMNTAPGYLLAGAIGAGLFEHVALAEEMAFRGVLQSSWARSLDETRGWAYASLLFGAVHGSNILFIDRSQRLAYLAAGVPFITLLGAYLGLAYRWNRYSLAPSVAIHFWYDLLIEAAGFVADPKNSPLAVSWGMPF
;
A
#
# COMPACT_ATOMS: atom_id res chain seq x y z
N MET A 1 28.92 -24.77 9.92
CA MET A 1 29.61 -24.84 8.60
C MET A 1 31.07 -25.24 8.83
N PHE A 2 31.57 -26.32 8.22
CA PHE A 2 32.81 -27.04 8.57
C PHE A 2 34.15 -26.26 8.65
N TYR A 3 34.16 -24.95 8.42
CA TYR A 3 35.38 -24.14 8.42
C TYR A 3 35.27 -22.80 9.16
N LEU A 4 34.12 -22.50 9.80
CA LEU A 4 34.00 -21.30 10.64
C LEU A 4 34.87 -21.42 11.89
N ALA A 5 35.56 -20.34 12.24
CA ALA A 5 36.26 -20.27 13.51
C ALA A 5 35.24 -20.15 14.67
N PRO A 6 35.56 -20.68 15.87
CA PRO A 6 34.71 -20.51 17.04
C PRO A 6 34.45 -19.03 17.33
N HIS A 7 33.19 -18.63 17.39
CA HIS A 7 32.77 -17.24 17.62
C HIS A 7 31.77 -17.20 18.78
N PRO A 8 32.19 -16.78 19.99
CA PRO A 8 31.27 -16.64 21.11
C PRO A 8 30.35 -15.43 20.87
N LYS A 9 29.08 -15.56 21.26
CA LYS A 9 28.17 -14.42 21.30
C LYS A 9 28.74 -13.35 22.24
N LEU A 10 28.89 -12.12 21.74
CA LEU A 10 29.42 -11.02 22.54
C LEU A 10 28.27 -10.25 23.20
N ASP A 11 28.44 -9.88 24.47
CA ASP A 11 27.47 -9.03 25.18
C ASP A 11 27.57 -7.56 24.77
N ARG A 12 28.68 -7.16 24.13
CA ARG A 12 28.93 -5.81 23.66
C ARG A 12 29.91 -5.79 22.48
N PRO A 13 29.82 -4.79 21.58
CA PRO A 13 30.75 -4.64 20.46
C PRO A 13 32.21 -4.49 20.92
N ARG A 14 33.15 -5.00 20.10
CA ARG A 14 34.60 -4.99 20.34
C ARG A 14 35.36 -4.37 19.17
N ARG A 15 36.57 -3.89 19.44
CA ARG A 15 37.52 -3.48 18.40
C ARG A 15 38.35 -4.68 17.94
N GLY A 16 38.77 -4.69 16.68
CA GLY A 16 39.62 -5.72 16.09
C GLY A 16 38.97 -6.36 14.87
N SER A 17 39.64 -7.36 14.30
CA SER A 17 39.16 -8.18 13.19
C SER A 17 39.35 -9.64 13.59
N PRO A 18 38.30 -10.37 13.99
CA PRO A 18 38.43 -11.74 14.49
C PRO A 18 38.87 -12.70 13.38
N LEU A 19 39.27 -13.92 13.70
CA LEU A 19 39.36 -14.96 12.66
C LEU A 19 37.93 -15.41 12.32
N MET A 20 37.52 -15.39 11.05
CA MET A 20 36.18 -15.84 10.63
C MET A 20 36.22 -17.27 10.08
N PHE A 21 37.24 -17.60 9.28
CA PHE A 21 37.43 -18.93 8.74
C PHE A 21 38.79 -19.52 9.13
N THR A 22 38.79 -20.83 9.42
CA THR A 22 40.01 -21.61 9.68
C THR A 22 40.84 -21.82 8.42
N VAL A 23 40.25 -21.65 7.24
CA VAL A 23 40.91 -21.81 5.94
C VAL A 23 41.60 -20.49 5.53
N PRO A 24 42.95 -20.43 5.45
CA PRO A 24 43.68 -19.17 5.31
C PRO A 24 43.35 -18.35 4.06
N TRP A 25 43.10 -19.01 2.93
CA TRP A 25 42.80 -18.29 1.69
C TRP A 25 41.37 -17.72 1.67
N VAL A 26 40.40 -18.42 2.28
CA VAL A 26 39.01 -17.92 2.42
C VAL A 26 39.01 -16.72 3.36
N GLU A 27 39.69 -16.83 4.50
CA GLU A 27 39.88 -15.73 5.45
C GLU A 27 40.53 -14.52 4.76
N LYS A 28 41.60 -14.71 4.02
CA LYS A 28 42.37 -13.62 3.42
C LYS A 28 41.65 -12.92 2.26
N TYR A 29 40.97 -13.69 1.39
CA TYR A 29 40.47 -13.17 0.11
C TYR A 29 38.95 -13.08 0.01
N LEU A 30 38.19 -13.88 0.76
CA LEU A 30 36.72 -13.91 0.69
C LEU A 30 36.03 -13.27 1.89
N SER A 31 36.67 -13.30 3.07
CA SER A 31 36.10 -12.71 4.29
C SER A 31 36.34 -11.21 4.44
N ARG A 32 37.17 -10.62 3.58
CA ARG A 32 37.61 -9.21 3.67
C ARG A 32 37.20 -8.46 2.41
N VAL A 33 36.21 -7.59 2.54
CA VAL A 33 35.63 -6.83 1.43
C VAL A 33 35.73 -5.35 1.73
N ARG A 34 36.34 -4.63 0.80
CA ARG A 34 36.52 -3.18 0.84
C ARG A 34 35.51 -2.46 -0.04
N PRO A 35 35.12 -1.21 0.27
CA PRO A 35 34.13 -0.45 -0.50
C PRO A 35 34.40 -0.36 -2.01
N TRP A 36 35.66 -0.30 -2.42
CA TRP A 36 36.00 -0.22 -3.85
C TRP A 36 35.60 -1.49 -4.63
N HIS A 37 35.54 -2.66 -3.99
CA HIS A 37 35.06 -3.89 -4.65
C HIS A 37 33.60 -3.75 -5.04
N VAL A 38 32.78 -3.13 -4.17
CA VAL A 38 31.36 -2.87 -4.43
C VAL A 38 31.22 -1.98 -5.67
N ILE A 39 32.00 -0.89 -5.73
CA ILE A 39 32.00 0.02 -6.88
C ILE A 39 32.45 -0.70 -8.16
N ALA A 40 33.60 -1.38 -8.11
CA ALA A 40 34.21 -2.01 -9.28
C ALA A 40 33.36 -3.12 -9.89
N ILE A 41 32.58 -3.84 -9.08
CA ILE A 41 31.72 -4.94 -9.54
C ILE A 41 30.36 -4.41 -9.99
N TRP A 42 29.69 -3.61 -9.15
CA TRP A 42 28.25 -3.35 -9.32
C TRP A 42 27.96 -2.11 -10.17
N VAL A 43 28.84 -1.11 -10.21
CA VAL A 43 28.65 0.06 -11.08
C VAL A 43 28.67 -0.33 -12.56
N PRO A 44 29.63 -1.13 -13.08
CA PRO A 44 29.58 -1.58 -14.47
C PRO A 44 28.32 -2.39 -14.81
N ILE A 45 27.83 -3.22 -13.88
CA ILE A 45 26.59 -3.99 -14.06
C ILE A 45 25.40 -3.04 -14.17
N SER A 46 25.27 -2.07 -13.25
CA SER A 46 24.21 -1.07 -13.30
C SER A 46 24.24 -0.26 -14.61
N LEU A 47 25.42 0.20 -15.04
CA LEU A 47 25.60 0.93 -16.29
C LEU A 47 25.23 0.08 -17.52
N TYR A 48 25.64 -1.19 -17.54
CA TYR A 48 25.26 -2.12 -18.61
C TYR A 48 23.74 -2.31 -18.67
N MET A 49 23.07 -2.44 -17.52
CA MET A 49 21.62 -2.59 -17.46
C MET A 49 20.89 -1.32 -17.90
N LEU A 50 21.38 -0.12 -17.55
CA LEU A 50 20.87 1.14 -18.09
C LEU A 50 21.02 1.21 -19.62
N TYR A 51 22.19 0.84 -20.13
CA TYR A 51 22.45 0.77 -21.57
C TYR A 51 21.47 -0.19 -22.25
N ARG A 52 21.23 -1.37 -21.69
CA ARG A 52 20.24 -2.33 -22.21
C ARG A 52 18.82 -1.76 -22.18
N GLY A 53 18.42 -1.10 -21.10
CA GLY A 53 17.12 -0.45 -20.98
C GLY A 53 16.91 0.69 -21.99
N SER A 54 17.98 1.39 -22.37
CA SER A 54 17.93 2.49 -23.35
C SER A 54 17.56 2.04 -24.78
N TYR A 55 17.78 0.77 -25.12
CA TYR A 55 17.34 0.23 -26.42
C TYR A 55 15.84 0.01 -26.53
N GLN A 56 15.14 -0.05 -25.40
CA GLN A 56 13.74 -0.45 -25.35
C GLN A 56 12.80 0.73 -25.04
N MET A 57 13.36 1.83 -24.51
CA MET A 57 12.59 2.92 -23.92
C MET A 57 13.28 4.27 -24.14
N GLY A 58 12.48 5.34 -24.17
CA GLY A 58 13.00 6.71 -24.17
C GLY A 58 13.70 7.08 -22.85
N PRO A 59 14.57 8.11 -22.85
CA PRO A 59 15.41 8.47 -21.72
C PRO A 59 14.63 8.83 -20.44
N LEU A 60 13.45 9.44 -20.58
CA LEU A 60 12.60 9.79 -19.44
C LEU A 60 12.03 8.53 -18.75
N ALA A 61 11.60 7.54 -19.53
CA ALA A 61 11.11 6.27 -18.98
C ALA A 61 12.23 5.47 -18.32
N VAL A 62 13.43 5.46 -18.90
CA VAL A 62 14.62 4.87 -18.28
C VAL A 62 14.94 5.54 -16.96
N ALA A 63 14.97 6.88 -16.92
CA ALA A 63 15.22 7.64 -15.69
C ALA A 63 14.15 7.38 -14.62
N GLY A 64 12.87 7.36 -15.02
CA GLY A 64 11.75 7.06 -14.11
C GLY A 64 11.83 5.65 -13.52
N LEU A 65 12.10 4.63 -14.34
CA LEU A 65 12.24 3.25 -13.87
C LEU A 65 13.50 3.06 -13.01
N ALA A 66 14.62 3.68 -13.37
CA ALA A 66 15.82 3.66 -12.53
C ALA A 66 15.57 4.33 -11.17
N ALA A 67 14.85 5.44 -11.13
CA ALA A 67 14.44 6.08 -9.88
C ALA A 67 13.50 5.18 -9.05
N ALA A 68 12.53 4.53 -9.70
CA ALA A 68 11.65 3.54 -9.06
C ALA A 68 12.45 2.33 -8.52
N GLY A 69 13.50 1.92 -9.21
CA GLY A 69 14.45 0.90 -8.76
C GLY A 69 15.23 1.31 -7.51
N VAL A 70 15.78 2.52 -7.48
CA VAL A 70 16.44 3.07 -6.27
C VAL A 70 15.46 3.13 -5.11
N PHE A 71 14.23 3.58 -5.34
CA PHE A 71 13.18 3.61 -4.32
C PHE A 71 12.84 2.20 -3.82
N SER A 72 12.66 1.24 -4.73
CA SER A 72 12.40 -0.17 -4.40
C SER A 72 13.54 -0.78 -3.58
N TRP A 73 14.79 -0.38 -3.85
CA TRP A 73 15.94 -0.81 -3.05
C TRP A 73 15.82 -0.35 -1.60
N THR A 74 15.38 0.88 -1.34
CA THR A 74 15.24 1.35 0.06
C THR A 74 14.26 0.47 0.86
N LEU A 75 13.22 -0.08 0.21
CA LEU A 75 12.31 -1.03 0.84
C LEU A 75 12.99 -2.38 1.07
N LEU A 76 13.69 -2.89 0.05
CA LEU A 76 14.41 -4.15 0.15
C LEU A 76 15.49 -4.09 1.24
N GLU A 77 16.23 -2.99 1.34
CA GLU A 77 17.18 -2.68 2.42
C GLU A 77 16.51 -2.86 3.78
N TYR A 78 15.36 -2.21 4.01
CA TYR A 78 14.64 -2.32 5.27
C TYR A 78 14.22 -3.75 5.58
N LEU A 79 13.63 -4.45 4.60
CA LEU A 79 13.15 -5.81 4.77
C LEU A 79 14.29 -6.79 5.06
N LEU A 80 15.40 -6.68 4.32
CA LEU A 80 16.60 -7.48 4.55
C LEU A 80 17.20 -7.18 5.91
N HIS A 81 17.37 -5.90 6.26
CA HIS A 81 17.99 -5.53 7.52
C HIS A 81 17.15 -6.00 8.72
N ARG A 82 15.83 -5.87 8.67
CA ARG A 82 14.94 -6.31 9.75
C ARG A 82 14.80 -7.83 9.85
N TRP A 83 14.52 -8.51 8.74
CA TRP A 83 14.08 -9.91 8.77
C TRP A 83 15.16 -10.92 8.39
N VAL A 84 16.18 -10.50 7.64
CA VAL A 84 17.27 -11.38 7.17
C VAL A 84 18.56 -11.13 7.93
N PHE A 85 18.89 -9.88 8.26
CA PHE A 85 20.13 -9.55 8.95
C PHE A 85 19.94 -9.64 10.48
N HIS A 86 18.79 -9.20 10.99
CA HIS A 86 18.39 -9.29 12.41
C HIS A 86 17.47 -10.48 12.72
N PHE A 87 17.50 -11.54 11.93
CA PHE A 87 16.75 -12.75 12.29
C PHE A 87 17.28 -13.32 13.61
N GLN A 88 16.38 -13.84 14.45
CA GLN A 88 16.74 -14.44 15.72
C GLN A 88 17.03 -15.93 15.51
N PRO A 89 18.30 -16.38 15.61
CA PRO A 89 18.63 -17.79 15.44
C PRO A 89 18.13 -18.62 16.64
N ASP A 90 17.63 -19.82 16.37
CA ASP A 90 17.33 -20.80 17.41
C ASP A 90 18.62 -21.16 18.16
N ALA A 91 18.57 -21.05 19.50
CA ALA A 91 19.70 -21.35 20.38
C ALA A 91 20.23 -22.79 20.21
N ARG A 92 19.39 -23.72 19.73
CA ARG A 92 19.74 -25.13 19.48
C ARG A 92 20.34 -25.38 18.11
N SER A 93 20.20 -24.44 17.16
CA SER A 93 20.67 -24.62 15.78
C SER A 93 22.01 -23.90 15.56
N GLU A 94 23.09 -24.67 15.53
CA GLU A 94 24.42 -24.14 15.20
C GLU A 94 24.46 -23.47 13.82
N LEU A 95 23.78 -24.07 12.83
CA LEU A 95 23.68 -23.51 11.48
C LEU A 95 23.04 -22.12 11.45
N GLN A 96 21.98 -21.90 12.23
CA GLN A 96 21.33 -20.59 12.28
C GLN A 96 22.21 -19.56 12.99
N ARG A 97 22.92 -19.95 14.05
CA ARG A 97 23.86 -19.05 14.74
C ARG A 97 25.02 -18.65 13.82
N ASP A 98 25.60 -19.62 13.11
CA ASP A 98 26.64 -19.41 12.10
C ASP A 98 26.16 -18.44 11.00
N ALA A 99 24.95 -18.65 10.48
CA ALA A 99 24.37 -17.81 9.44
C ALA A 99 24.12 -16.38 9.94
N SER A 100 23.58 -16.22 11.15
CA SER A 100 23.34 -14.91 11.78
C SER A 100 24.66 -14.15 11.95
N PHE A 101 25.71 -14.82 12.44
CA PHE A 101 27.05 -14.26 12.57
C PHE A 101 27.62 -13.81 11.22
N LEU A 102 27.55 -14.66 10.20
CA LEU A 102 28.11 -14.39 8.87
C LEU A 102 27.41 -13.24 8.12
N ILE A 103 26.09 -13.15 8.22
CA ILE A 103 25.30 -12.19 7.45
C ILE A 103 25.42 -10.79 8.04
N HIS A 104 25.30 -10.65 9.37
CA HIS A 104 25.30 -9.32 10.00
C HIS A 104 25.84 -9.29 11.43
N GLY A 105 25.83 -10.42 12.15
CA GLY A 105 26.29 -10.49 13.53
C GLY A 105 27.75 -10.06 13.70
N ILE A 106 28.65 -10.45 12.78
CA ILE A 106 30.05 -10.04 12.81
C ILE A 106 30.21 -8.52 12.74
N HIS A 107 29.34 -7.83 11.99
CA HIS A 107 29.36 -6.39 11.88
C HIS A 107 28.89 -5.72 13.18
N HIS A 108 27.86 -6.27 13.84
CA HIS A 108 27.43 -5.80 15.17
C HIS A 108 28.47 -6.08 16.26
N ASP A 109 29.16 -7.21 16.18
CA ASP A 109 30.21 -7.61 17.12
C ASP A 109 31.48 -6.76 16.95
N TYR A 110 31.85 -6.42 15.70
CA TYR A 110 33.07 -5.69 15.35
C TYR A 110 32.79 -4.51 14.40
N PRO A 111 32.03 -3.48 14.82
CA PRO A 111 31.56 -2.41 13.93
C PRO A 111 32.66 -1.51 13.37
N TRP A 112 33.86 -1.57 13.96
CA TRP A 112 35.05 -0.81 13.50
C TRP A 112 35.93 -1.60 12.52
N ASP A 113 35.59 -2.85 12.17
CA ASP A 113 36.34 -3.62 11.17
C ASP A 113 36.03 -3.12 9.75
N ARG A 114 37.01 -2.41 9.17
CA ARG A 114 36.91 -1.81 7.84
C ARG A 114 36.78 -2.82 6.71
N ASP A 115 37.22 -4.06 6.92
CA ASP A 115 37.19 -5.09 5.88
C ASP A 115 35.93 -5.97 5.99
N ARG A 116 35.04 -5.76 6.97
CA ARG A 116 33.90 -6.66 7.26
C ARG A 116 32.58 -5.95 7.54
N LEU A 117 32.36 -4.88 6.80
CA LEU A 117 31.14 -4.09 6.88
C LEU A 117 30.29 -4.24 5.63
N VAL A 118 30.89 -4.03 4.45
CA VAL A 118 30.16 -4.13 3.19
C VAL A 118 29.87 -5.59 2.85
N MET A 119 28.76 -5.82 2.17
CA MET A 119 28.33 -7.19 1.86
C MET A 119 29.32 -7.91 0.94
N PRO A 120 29.62 -9.20 1.20
CA PRO A 120 30.43 -9.98 0.28
C PRO A 120 29.79 -10.07 -1.11
N PRO A 121 30.54 -9.82 -2.20
CA PRO A 121 29.98 -9.82 -3.55
C PRO A 121 29.28 -11.13 -3.93
N THR A 122 29.70 -12.27 -3.36
CA THR A 122 29.05 -13.57 -3.56
C THR A 122 27.62 -13.59 -3.00
N VAL A 123 27.41 -13.04 -1.80
CA VAL A 123 26.09 -12.96 -1.16
C VAL A 123 25.20 -12.00 -1.96
N THR A 124 25.73 -10.81 -2.29
CA THR A 124 25.03 -9.83 -3.12
C THR A 124 24.68 -10.42 -4.49
N ALA A 125 25.54 -11.22 -5.12
CA ALA A 125 25.26 -11.85 -6.41
C ALA A 125 24.11 -12.85 -6.35
N VAL A 126 24.02 -13.68 -5.31
CA VAL A 126 22.88 -14.60 -5.14
C VAL A 126 21.58 -13.82 -5.02
N LEU A 127 21.55 -12.77 -4.19
CA LEU A 127 20.39 -11.90 -4.03
C LEU A 127 20.04 -11.18 -5.35
N ALA A 128 21.05 -10.62 -6.03
CA ALA A 128 20.87 -9.91 -7.29
C ALA A 128 20.32 -10.83 -8.39
N ILE A 129 20.78 -12.08 -8.47
CA ILE A 129 20.25 -13.09 -9.41
C ILE A 129 18.80 -13.43 -9.05
N ALA A 130 18.49 -13.64 -7.77
CA ALA A 130 17.14 -13.94 -7.32
C ALA A 130 16.16 -12.81 -7.67
N VAL A 131 16.53 -11.55 -7.40
CA VAL A 131 15.75 -10.37 -7.78
C VAL A 131 15.64 -10.25 -9.30
N TRP A 132 16.75 -10.42 -10.03
CA TRP A 132 16.74 -10.36 -11.48
C TRP A 132 15.77 -11.37 -12.10
N VAL A 133 15.80 -12.62 -11.64
CA VAL A 133 14.91 -13.70 -12.12
C VAL A 133 13.46 -13.42 -11.73
N ALA A 134 13.20 -12.99 -10.50
CA ALA A 134 11.85 -12.72 -10.00
C ALA A 134 11.12 -11.61 -10.77
N PHE A 135 11.85 -10.66 -11.37
CA PHE A 135 11.28 -9.53 -12.11
C PHE A 135 11.39 -9.67 -13.63
N ARG A 136 11.74 -10.85 -14.16
CA ARG A 136 11.81 -11.11 -15.61
C ARG A 136 10.47 -10.94 -16.35
N TRP A 137 9.35 -10.97 -15.63
CA TRP A 137 8.02 -10.77 -16.20
C TRP A 137 7.77 -9.33 -16.67
N MET A 138 8.65 -8.37 -16.35
CA MET A 138 8.50 -6.97 -16.73
C MET A 138 8.77 -6.68 -18.23
N ASP A 139 9.08 -7.70 -19.03
CA ASP A 139 9.21 -7.65 -20.50
C ASP A 139 10.08 -6.50 -21.02
N GLY A 140 11.25 -6.32 -20.41
CA GLY A 140 12.24 -5.33 -20.80
C GLY A 140 12.36 -4.12 -19.86
N LEU A 141 11.31 -3.76 -19.12
CA LEU A 141 11.43 -2.65 -18.17
C LEU A 141 12.39 -2.97 -17.01
N GLU A 142 12.55 -4.26 -16.68
CA GLU A 142 13.40 -4.73 -15.60
C GLU A 142 14.86 -4.27 -15.77
N TYR A 143 15.35 -4.01 -16.99
CA TYR A 143 16.73 -3.56 -17.18
C TYR A 143 16.98 -2.20 -16.51
N ALA A 144 16.13 -1.19 -16.78
CA ALA A 144 16.27 0.14 -16.18
C ALA A 144 15.95 0.12 -14.68
N TRP A 145 14.89 -0.59 -14.28
CA TRP A 145 14.52 -0.73 -12.87
C TRP A 145 15.60 -1.45 -12.05
N PHE A 146 16.12 -2.57 -12.56
CA PHE A 146 17.17 -3.34 -11.90
C PHE A 146 18.48 -2.55 -11.83
N ALA A 147 18.80 -1.76 -12.86
CA ALA A 147 19.94 -0.87 -12.79
C ALA A 147 19.82 0.13 -11.62
N GLY A 148 18.61 0.67 -11.41
CA GLY A 148 18.25 1.48 -10.25
C GLY A 148 18.39 0.74 -8.93
N MET A 149 17.90 -0.51 -8.85
CA MET A 149 18.08 -1.37 -7.67
C MET A 149 19.55 -1.56 -7.30
N VAL A 150 20.40 -1.88 -8.29
CA VAL A 150 21.84 -2.07 -8.10
C VAL A 150 22.51 -0.75 -7.69
N ALA A 151 22.11 0.38 -8.29
CA ALA A 151 22.61 1.70 -7.91
C ALA A 151 22.21 2.06 -6.46
N GLY A 152 20.97 1.76 -6.06
CA GLY A 152 20.49 1.90 -4.69
C GLY A 152 21.30 1.06 -3.71
N TYR A 153 21.61 -0.19 -4.06
CA TYR A 153 22.49 -1.06 -3.26
C TYR A 153 23.89 -0.49 -3.08
N VAL A 154 24.53 -0.01 -4.16
CA VAL A 154 25.85 0.62 -4.07
C VAL A 154 25.78 1.86 -3.17
N TRP A 155 24.74 2.68 -3.32
CA TRP A 155 24.51 3.84 -2.46
C TRP A 155 24.35 3.43 -0.98
N TYR A 156 23.60 2.37 -0.70
CA TYR A 156 23.43 1.80 0.63
C TYR A 156 24.76 1.35 1.24
N ASP A 157 25.52 0.47 0.58
CA ASP A 157 26.72 -0.14 1.16
C ASP A 157 27.80 0.93 1.43
N LEU A 158 27.92 1.90 0.52
CA LEU A 158 28.83 3.04 0.69
C LEU A 158 28.37 3.98 1.79
N THR A 159 27.06 4.25 1.91
CA THR A 159 26.50 5.05 3.00
C THR A 159 26.75 4.35 4.33
N HIS A 160 26.42 3.07 4.44
CA HIS A 160 26.65 2.26 5.63
C HIS A 160 28.12 2.32 6.08
N TYR A 161 29.05 2.12 5.15
CA TYR A 161 30.47 2.22 5.41
C TYR A 161 30.89 3.62 5.89
N TYR A 162 30.37 4.66 5.23
CA TYR A 162 30.63 6.05 5.56
C TYR A 162 30.16 6.42 6.97
N LEU A 163 28.99 5.95 7.41
CA LEU A 163 28.46 6.25 8.74
C LEU A 163 29.34 5.69 9.88
N HIS A 164 29.97 4.52 9.67
CA HIS A 164 30.90 3.94 10.63
C HIS A 164 32.28 4.59 10.61
N HIS A 165 32.81 4.85 9.41
CA HIS A 165 34.24 5.13 9.24
C HIS A 165 34.61 6.57 8.92
N ALA A 166 33.63 7.44 8.66
CA ALA A 166 33.85 8.86 8.40
C ALA A 166 33.23 9.74 9.49
N ALA A 167 33.59 11.03 9.48
CA ALA A 167 32.96 12.06 10.28
C ALA A 167 32.11 12.96 9.37
N PRO A 168 30.79 12.73 9.29
CA PRO A 168 29.92 13.54 8.45
C PRO A 168 29.92 14.99 8.87
N THR A 169 30.04 15.90 7.90
CA THR A 169 30.08 17.34 8.13
C THR A 169 28.69 17.98 8.04
N THR A 170 27.81 17.44 7.18
CA THR A 170 26.44 17.93 6.97
C THR A 170 25.51 17.55 8.13
N ALA A 171 24.46 18.35 8.35
CA ALA A 171 23.45 18.08 9.37
C ALA A 171 22.76 16.73 9.12
N ALA A 172 22.34 16.46 7.88
CA ALA A 172 21.72 15.19 7.49
C ALA A 172 22.66 13.99 7.71
N GLY A 173 23.94 14.11 7.33
CA GLY A 173 24.91 13.03 7.53
C GLY A 173 25.21 12.77 9.01
N LYS A 174 25.32 13.82 9.83
CA LYS A 174 25.48 13.69 11.29
C LYS A 174 24.26 13.03 11.93
N TRP A 175 23.06 13.42 11.49
CA TRP A 175 21.80 12.85 11.94
C TRP A 175 21.71 11.37 11.59
N LEU A 176 21.98 10.99 10.33
CA LEU A 176 21.93 9.60 9.86
C LEU A 176 22.97 8.73 10.56
N ARG A 177 24.18 9.27 10.78
CA ARG A 177 25.22 8.58 11.56
C ARG A 177 24.76 8.33 12.99
N ARG A 178 24.19 9.33 13.65
CA ARG A 178 23.63 9.15 14.99
C ARG A 178 22.50 8.12 14.99
N TYR A 179 21.60 8.17 14.01
CA TYR A 179 20.50 7.21 13.83
C TYR A 179 21.03 5.77 13.79
N HIS A 180 21.98 5.52 12.91
CA HIS A 180 22.52 4.19 12.71
C HIS A 180 23.47 3.72 13.84
N LEU A 181 24.30 4.60 14.43
CA LEU A 181 25.14 4.18 15.56
C LEU A 181 24.31 3.86 16.81
N VAL A 182 23.16 4.52 17.02
CA VAL A 182 22.24 4.17 18.11
C VAL A 182 21.62 2.78 17.88
N HIS A 183 21.34 2.41 16.64
CA HIS A 183 20.96 1.02 16.30
C HIS A 183 22.02 0.02 16.79
N HIS A 184 23.30 0.24 16.48
CA HIS A 184 24.37 -0.66 16.92
C HIS A 184 24.53 -0.77 18.43
N PHE A 185 24.45 0.34 19.15
CA PHE A 185 24.91 0.40 20.55
C PHE A 185 23.81 0.47 21.60
N GLN A 186 22.56 0.73 21.21
CA GLN A 186 21.46 0.97 22.16
C GLN A 186 20.21 0.18 21.79
N THR A 187 19.78 0.21 20.53
CA THR A 187 18.50 -0.36 20.08
C THR A 187 18.66 -1.18 18.80
N PRO A 188 19.33 -2.36 18.87
CA PRO A 188 19.55 -3.20 17.69
C PRO A 188 18.25 -3.78 17.10
N ASP A 189 17.16 -3.76 17.86
CA ASP A 189 15.82 -4.21 17.46
C ASP A 189 14.95 -3.10 16.82
N ARG A 190 15.54 -1.94 16.50
CA ARG A 190 14.86 -0.77 15.91
C ARG A 190 15.78 -0.10 14.90
N ARG A 191 15.28 0.86 14.10
CA ARG A 191 16.12 1.68 13.20
C ARG A 191 16.84 0.88 12.12
N TYR A 192 16.07 0.10 11.37
CA TYR A 192 16.58 -0.77 10.32
C TYR A 192 16.92 -0.02 9.03
N GLY A 193 16.45 1.21 8.84
CA GLY A 193 16.86 2.06 7.72
C GLY A 193 18.27 2.60 7.89
N ILE A 194 19.14 2.35 6.90
CA ILE A 194 20.52 2.87 6.83
C ILE A 194 20.59 4.09 5.92
N THR A 195 19.98 4.03 4.74
CA THR A 195 19.95 5.15 3.78
C THR A 195 18.89 6.18 4.13
N THR A 196 17.75 5.72 4.64
CA THR A 196 16.60 6.55 5.00
C THR A 196 15.77 5.92 6.13
N PRO A 197 15.20 6.71 7.06
CA PRO A 197 14.28 6.20 8.07
C PRO A 197 12.87 5.93 7.54
N LEU A 198 12.61 6.14 6.24
CA LEU A 198 11.27 6.02 5.63
C LEU A 198 10.52 4.78 6.09
N TRP A 199 11.12 3.60 5.92
CA TRP A 199 10.44 2.35 6.22
C TRP A 199 10.37 2.06 7.72
N ASP A 200 11.28 2.62 8.53
CA ASP A 200 11.11 2.60 9.98
C ASP A 200 9.89 3.41 10.43
N LEU A 201 9.60 4.52 9.74
CA LEU A 201 8.41 5.32 9.99
C LEU A 201 7.14 4.56 9.54
N VAL A 202 7.15 4.01 8.32
CA VAL A 202 6.01 3.25 7.75
C VAL A 202 5.67 2.02 8.59
N PHE A 203 6.66 1.24 9.02
CA PHE A 203 6.46 -0.02 9.73
C PHE A 203 6.59 0.09 11.26
N GLY A 204 6.59 1.31 11.81
CA GLY A 204 6.57 1.55 13.26
C GLY A 204 7.83 1.12 14.02
N THR A 205 8.99 1.12 13.37
CA THR A 205 10.31 0.82 13.99
C THR A 205 11.17 2.07 14.21
N TYR A 206 10.63 3.27 13.97
CA TYR A 206 11.23 4.56 14.33
C TYR A 206 10.97 4.91 15.81
N PRO A 207 12.00 4.99 16.68
CA PRO A 207 11.77 5.22 18.12
C PRO A 207 11.64 6.71 18.46
N ARG A 208 10.67 7.05 19.32
CA ARG A 208 10.56 8.36 19.98
C ARG A 208 11.38 8.37 21.27
N ASP A 209 12.70 8.41 21.15
CA ASP A 209 13.62 8.44 22.30
C ASP A 209 14.48 9.70 22.35
N ARG A 210 15.21 9.89 23.46
CA ARG A 210 16.15 11.01 23.64
C ARG A 210 17.29 11.03 22.62
N TYR A 211 17.54 9.91 21.94
CA TYR A 211 18.63 9.81 20.97
C TYR A 211 18.24 10.40 19.63
N GLN A 212 16.95 10.47 19.33
CA GLN A 212 16.39 11.02 18.09
C GLN A 212 15.31 12.08 18.34
N GLY A 213 15.14 12.53 19.60
CA GLY A 213 14.13 13.49 20.02
C GLY A 213 14.12 14.73 19.14
N LEU A 214 12.99 14.96 18.46
CA LEU A 214 12.74 16.15 17.66
C LEU A 214 12.69 17.37 18.60
N PRO A 215 13.50 18.43 18.41
CA PRO A 215 13.10 19.76 18.81
C PRO A 215 11.97 20.17 17.85
N ASP A 216 10.81 20.49 18.41
CA ASP A 216 9.54 20.59 17.68
C ASP A 216 9.51 21.62 16.53
N ASP A 217 10.47 22.53 16.36
CA ASP A 217 10.33 23.67 15.43
C ASP A 217 11.34 23.78 14.26
N GLU A 218 12.56 23.24 14.35
CA GLU A 218 13.58 23.46 13.29
C GLU A 218 13.67 22.31 12.27
N ALA A 219 13.31 21.07 12.64
CA ALA A 219 13.24 19.94 11.71
C ALA A 219 12.05 20.04 10.73
N ARG A 220 11.06 20.92 11.01
CA ARG A 220 9.90 21.17 10.14
C ARG A 220 10.26 21.75 8.77
N LYS A 221 11.43 22.39 8.64
CA LYS A 221 11.80 23.14 7.43
C LYS A 221 12.59 22.32 6.39
N GLY A 222 13.09 21.13 6.74
CA GLY A 222 14.04 20.37 5.91
C GLY A 222 13.54 19.05 5.32
N LEU A 223 12.38 18.54 5.76
CA LEU A 223 11.91 17.18 5.47
C LEU A 223 10.48 17.12 4.92
N HIS A 224 10.08 18.13 4.13
CA HIS A 224 8.67 18.31 3.73
C HIS A 224 8.05 17.10 3.03
N LEU A 225 8.74 16.40 2.12
CA LEU A 225 8.12 15.28 1.38
C LEU A 225 7.91 14.03 2.25
N TRP A 226 8.89 13.70 3.09
CA TRP A 226 8.88 12.51 3.94
C TRP A 226 7.97 12.66 5.16
N PHE A 227 7.86 13.88 5.69
CA PHE A 227 6.94 14.18 6.79
C PHE A 227 5.48 14.18 6.31
N TRP A 228 5.21 14.55 5.05
CA TRP A 228 3.90 14.39 4.41
C TRP A 228 3.51 12.91 4.32
N LEU A 229 4.38 12.04 3.80
CA LEU A 229 4.13 10.60 3.72
C LEU A 229 3.98 9.95 5.11
N TYR A 230 4.76 10.37 6.11
CA TYR A 230 4.63 9.93 7.51
C TYR A 230 3.35 10.41 8.19
N SER A 231 2.95 11.66 7.97
CA SER A 231 1.72 12.21 8.54
C SER A 231 0.49 11.51 7.96
N LEU A 232 0.53 11.10 6.69
CA LEU A 232 -0.53 10.32 6.04
C LEU A 232 -0.63 8.90 6.59
N ALA A 233 0.50 8.21 6.82
CA ALA A 233 0.50 6.82 7.29
C ALA A 233 0.25 6.64 8.80
N CYS A 234 0.53 7.67 9.62
CA CYS A 234 0.40 7.64 11.08
C CYS A 234 -0.70 8.57 11.63
N ALA A 235 -1.46 9.26 10.78
CA ALA A 235 -2.64 9.99 11.24
C ALA A 235 -3.63 9.01 11.91
N PRO A 236 -4.27 9.41 13.02
CA PRO A 236 -5.37 8.64 13.58
C PRO A 236 -6.53 8.67 12.57
N VAL A 237 -6.76 7.54 11.91
CA VAL A 237 -7.81 7.39 10.90
C VAL A 237 -9.09 6.81 11.53
N MET A 238 -8.95 5.97 12.55
CA MET A 238 -10.11 5.39 13.23
C MET A 238 -10.71 6.37 14.23
N GLN A 239 -12.00 6.66 14.09
CA GLN A 239 -12.76 7.50 15.01
C GLN A 239 -14.01 6.76 15.51
N GLU A 240 -14.24 6.76 16.82
CA GLU A 240 -15.39 6.06 17.40
C GLU A 240 -16.67 6.89 17.29
N ALA A 241 -17.79 6.24 17.00
CA ALA A 241 -19.09 6.91 17.03
C ALA A 241 -19.62 7.09 18.45
N ARG A 242 -20.51 8.08 18.60
CA ARG A 242 -21.36 8.23 19.79
C ARG A 242 -22.26 6.99 19.96
N LEU A 243 -22.15 6.30 21.10
CA LEU A 243 -23.02 5.16 21.43
C LEU A 243 -24.12 5.51 22.45
N GLU A 244 -23.89 6.51 23.29
CA GLU A 244 -24.82 6.95 24.34
C GLU A 244 -25.36 8.35 24.05
N ARG A 245 -26.58 8.64 24.50
CA ARG A 245 -27.26 9.92 24.18
C ARG A 245 -26.66 11.11 24.93
N ASP A 246 -26.12 10.86 26.12
CA ASP A 246 -25.61 11.82 27.08
C ASP A 246 -24.09 12.02 27.01
N SER A 247 -23.39 11.33 26.11
CA SER A 247 -21.95 11.55 25.91
C SER A 247 -21.67 13.02 25.54
N ARG A 248 -20.50 13.54 25.93
CA ARG A 248 -20.11 14.90 25.55
C ARG A 248 -19.98 15.02 24.02
N PRO A 249 -20.35 16.16 23.42
CA PRO A 249 -20.15 16.39 21.99
C PRO A 249 -18.68 16.23 21.60
N THR A 250 -18.40 15.56 20.50
CA THR A 250 -17.07 15.56 19.89
C THR A 250 -16.81 16.90 19.19
N GLU A 251 -15.55 17.25 18.99
CA GLU A 251 -15.17 18.46 18.22
C GLU A 251 -15.81 18.45 16.83
N ARG A 252 -15.84 17.28 16.17
CA ARG A 252 -16.42 17.13 14.84
C ARG A 252 -17.95 17.25 14.81
N GLU A 253 -18.64 16.81 15.86
CA GLU A 253 -20.09 17.06 16.01
C GLU A 253 -20.36 18.57 16.16
N LEU A 254 -19.52 19.30 16.92
CA LEU A 254 -19.64 20.75 17.08
C LEU A 254 -19.39 21.48 15.76
N GLU A 255 -18.31 21.16 15.04
CA GLU A 255 -18.03 21.71 13.70
C GLU A 255 -19.18 21.44 12.72
N SER A 256 -19.72 20.20 12.72
CA SER A 256 -20.83 19.83 11.85
C SER A 256 -22.10 20.63 12.18
N SER A 257 -22.37 20.94 13.45
CA SER A 257 -23.48 21.81 13.86
C SER A 257 -23.34 23.23 13.34
N GLU A 258 -22.14 23.80 13.39
CA GLU A 258 -21.87 25.15 12.87
C GLU A 258 -22.05 25.22 11.34
N ARG A 259 -21.50 24.24 10.62
CA ARG A 259 -21.61 24.15 9.14
C ARG A 259 -23.02 23.81 8.66
N ALA A 260 -23.77 23.02 9.41
CA ALA A 260 -25.16 22.70 9.09
C ALA A 260 -26.08 23.95 9.05
N ALA A 261 -25.71 25.04 9.72
CA ALA A 261 -26.46 26.29 9.70
C ALA A 261 -26.15 27.19 8.48
N SER A 262 -25.03 26.97 7.77
CA SER A 262 -24.51 27.92 6.78
C SER A 262 -25.07 27.78 5.36
N CYS A 263 -25.71 26.66 5.02
CA CYS A 263 -26.16 26.36 3.65
C CYS A 263 -27.68 26.13 3.60
N PRO A 264 -28.43 26.81 2.71
CA PRO A 264 -29.90 26.70 2.64
C PRO A 264 -30.37 25.34 2.13
N ALA A 265 -31.52 24.86 2.62
CA ALA A 265 -32.07 23.52 2.34
C ALA A 265 -32.30 23.20 0.84
N ARG A 266 -32.39 24.22 -0.02
CA ARG A 266 -32.53 24.04 -1.49
C ARG A 266 -31.22 23.75 -2.22
N ALA A 267 -30.07 23.87 -1.55
CA ALA A 267 -28.77 23.53 -2.15
C ALA A 267 -28.62 22.02 -2.41
N GLY A 268 -29.38 21.15 -1.72
CA GLY A 268 -29.41 19.70 -1.93
C GLY A 268 -29.90 19.22 -3.31
N LEU A 269 -30.24 20.14 -4.21
CA LEU A 269 -30.54 19.88 -5.63
C LEU A 269 -29.29 19.95 -6.52
N LEU A 270 -28.13 20.31 -5.99
CA LEU A 270 -26.87 20.35 -6.73
C LEU A 270 -26.30 18.93 -6.85
N LEU A 271 -26.70 18.22 -7.89
CA LEU A 271 -26.20 16.88 -8.26
C LEU A 271 -24.79 16.93 -8.88
N LEU A 272 -23.90 17.73 -8.30
CA LEU A 272 -22.50 17.85 -8.72
C LEU A 272 -21.59 17.56 -7.51
N PRO A 273 -20.68 16.58 -7.63
CA PRO A 273 -19.77 16.25 -6.53
C PRO A 273 -19.04 17.48 -6.00
N GLY A 274 -19.01 17.63 -4.67
CA GLY A 274 -18.25 18.67 -3.97
C GLY A 274 -18.94 20.03 -3.80
N LEU A 275 -19.99 20.36 -4.56
CA LEU A 275 -20.68 21.65 -4.41
C LEU A 275 -21.31 21.82 -3.02
N MET A 276 -21.87 20.75 -2.47
CA MET A 276 -22.48 20.78 -1.14
C MET A 276 -21.43 20.98 -0.04
N GLN A 277 -20.28 20.33 -0.14
CA GLN A 277 -19.14 20.52 0.76
C GLN A 277 -18.67 21.98 0.74
N MET A 278 -18.53 22.58 -0.44
CA MET A 278 -18.17 24.00 -0.56
C MET A 278 -19.22 24.92 0.07
N CYS A 279 -20.52 24.65 -0.13
CA CYS A 279 -21.60 25.42 0.49
C CYS A 279 -21.58 25.35 2.03
N ARG A 280 -21.11 24.23 2.58
CA ARG A 280 -20.91 24.00 4.03
C ARG A 280 -19.58 24.57 4.55
N GLY A 281 -18.84 25.33 3.74
CA GLY A 281 -17.55 25.91 4.12
C GLY A 281 -16.37 24.92 4.08
N ARG A 282 -16.57 23.69 3.59
CA ARG A 282 -15.54 22.65 3.41
C ARG A 282 -14.92 22.79 2.01
N THR A 283 -14.33 23.94 1.73
CA THR A 283 -13.87 24.30 0.38
C THR A 283 -12.81 23.35 -0.17
N SER A 284 -11.87 22.89 0.65
CA SER A 284 -10.80 21.98 0.21
C SER A 284 -11.35 20.63 -0.29
N GLU A 285 -12.18 19.97 0.51
CA GLU A 285 -12.80 18.69 0.14
C GLU A 285 -13.77 18.84 -1.03
N GLY A 286 -14.54 19.93 -1.04
CA GLY A 286 -15.46 20.21 -2.14
C GLY A 286 -14.76 20.49 -3.46
N VAL A 287 -13.65 21.23 -3.46
CA VAL A 287 -12.82 21.44 -4.66
C VAL A 287 -12.17 20.14 -5.12
N ALA A 288 -11.72 19.29 -4.19
CA ALA A 288 -11.14 17.99 -4.54
C ALA A 288 -12.16 17.10 -5.26
N LEU A 289 -13.35 16.92 -4.67
CA LEU A 289 -14.44 16.14 -5.26
C LEU A 289 -14.88 16.70 -6.63
N ALA A 290 -15.03 18.02 -6.75
CA ALA A 290 -15.41 18.65 -8.01
C ALA A 290 -14.33 18.48 -9.09
N SER A 291 -13.05 18.57 -8.71
CA SER A 291 -11.93 18.40 -9.64
C SER A 291 -11.84 16.96 -10.15
N LEU A 292 -12.01 15.98 -9.26
CA LEU A 292 -12.08 14.56 -9.63
C LEU A 292 -13.26 14.31 -10.57
N ALA A 293 -14.45 14.83 -10.25
CA ALA A 293 -15.63 14.67 -11.10
C ALA A 293 -15.43 15.26 -12.51
N VAL A 294 -14.78 16.42 -12.63
CA VAL A 294 -14.43 17.01 -13.93
C VAL A 294 -13.41 16.15 -14.67
N ALA A 295 -12.42 15.59 -13.98
CA ALA A 295 -11.44 14.69 -14.57
C ALA A 295 -12.09 13.41 -15.11
N GLU A 296 -12.95 12.76 -14.32
CA GLU A 296 -13.69 11.55 -14.73
C GLU A 296 -14.65 11.82 -15.88
N LEU A 297 -15.37 12.94 -15.86
CA LEU A 297 -16.23 13.33 -16.98
C LEU A 297 -15.44 13.60 -18.27
N GLY A 298 -14.28 14.26 -18.15
CA GLY A 298 -13.37 14.49 -19.26
C GLY A 298 -12.78 13.20 -19.82
N ALA A 299 -12.39 12.27 -18.96
CA ALA A 299 -11.91 10.94 -19.32
C ALA A 299 -13.02 10.13 -20.02
N ALA A 300 -14.23 10.12 -19.47
CA ALA A 300 -15.41 9.48 -20.07
C ALA A 300 -15.71 10.03 -21.46
N ALA A 301 -15.75 11.36 -21.60
CA ALA A 301 -16.03 12.03 -22.87
C ALA A 301 -14.94 11.71 -23.91
N THR A 302 -13.67 11.75 -23.52
CA THR A 302 -12.54 11.42 -24.40
C THR A 302 -12.58 9.95 -24.81
N GLY A 303 -12.77 9.04 -23.86
CA GLY A 303 -12.92 7.61 -24.12
C GLY A 303 -14.10 7.30 -25.03
N GLY A 304 -15.23 7.99 -24.81
CA GLY A 304 -16.45 7.86 -25.61
C GLY A 304 -16.30 8.39 -27.04
N VAL A 305 -15.66 9.54 -27.22
CA VAL A 305 -15.39 10.10 -28.56
C VAL A 305 -14.41 9.23 -29.34
N THR A 306 -13.42 8.64 -28.67
CA THR A 306 -12.36 7.88 -29.32
C THR A 306 -12.71 6.41 -29.56
N ASN A 307 -13.50 5.79 -28.69
CA ASN A 307 -13.78 4.34 -28.73
C ASN A 307 -15.28 4.00 -28.72
N GLY A 308 -16.17 4.97 -28.46
CA GLY A 308 -17.61 4.76 -28.30
C GLY A 308 -18.05 4.77 -26.84
N LEU A 309 -19.24 5.30 -26.57
CA LEU A 309 -19.77 5.48 -25.20
C LEU A 309 -20.05 4.18 -24.46
N GLU A 310 -20.24 3.08 -25.18
CA GLU A 310 -20.46 1.78 -24.54
C GLU A 310 -19.14 1.24 -23.97
N THR A 311 -17.98 1.58 -24.54
CA THR A 311 -16.70 0.96 -24.16
C THR A 311 -16.24 1.23 -22.73
N SER A 312 -15.39 0.35 -22.17
CA SER A 312 -14.77 0.55 -20.85
C SER A 312 -14.00 1.87 -20.73
N ALA A 313 -13.48 2.41 -21.84
CA ALA A 313 -12.82 3.70 -21.89
C ALA A 313 -13.75 4.86 -21.49
N ALA A 314 -15.05 4.73 -21.74
CA ALA A 314 -16.09 5.66 -21.28
C ALA A 314 -16.75 5.19 -19.98
N GLY A 315 -17.01 3.88 -19.87
CA GLY A 315 -17.75 3.30 -18.75
C GLY A 315 -17.03 3.38 -17.41
N VAL A 316 -15.73 3.08 -17.34
CA VAL A 316 -14.97 3.09 -16.08
C VAL A 316 -14.95 4.50 -15.45
N PRO A 317 -14.63 5.58 -16.19
CA PRO A 317 -14.73 6.92 -15.64
C PRO A 317 -16.18 7.34 -15.27
N LEU A 318 -17.20 6.87 -16.00
CA LEU A 318 -18.59 7.15 -15.64
C LEU A 318 -19.02 6.48 -14.33
N ILE A 319 -18.53 5.27 -14.05
CA ILE A 319 -18.74 4.60 -12.77
C ILE A 319 -18.06 5.40 -11.65
N ALA A 320 -16.79 5.77 -11.82
CA ALA A 320 -16.07 6.60 -10.86
C ALA A 320 -16.79 7.95 -10.59
N LEU A 321 -17.36 8.58 -11.63
CA LEU A 321 -18.17 9.78 -11.47
C LEU A 321 -19.45 9.53 -10.64
N GLY A 322 -20.12 8.40 -10.85
CA GLY A 322 -21.27 7.97 -10.06
C GLY A 322 -20.92 7.73 -8.59
N ASP A 323 -19.75 7.14 -8.33
CA ASP A 323 -19.24 6.91 -6.97
C ASP A 323 -18.91 8.24 -6.28
N LEU A 324 -18.27 9.18 -6.97
CA LEU A 324 -18.01 10.53 -6.46
C LEU A 324 -19.29 11.29 -6.10
N LEU A 325 -20.35 11.12 -6.90
CA LEU A 325 -21.66 11.70 -6.59
C LEU A 325 -22.26 11.06 -5.33
N THR A 326 -22.26 9.73 -5.27
CA THR A 326 -22.73 8.98 -4.09
C THR A 326 -21.96 9.40 -2.84
N LEU A 327 -20.63 9.42 -2.91
CA LEU A 327 -19.73 9.87 -1.86
C LEU A 327 -20.07 11.29 -1.38
N SER A 328 -20.22 12.23 -2.32
CA SER A 328 -20.56 13.62 -2.02
C SER A 328 -21.90 13.76 -1.30
N VAL A 329 -22.91 12.96 -1.68
CA VAL A 329 -24.24 12.97 -1.06
C VAL A 329 -24.21 12.31 0.32
N MET A 330 -23.57 11.15 0.45
CA MET A 330 -23.51 10.42 1.72
C MET A 330 -22.70 11.15 2.78
N ASP A 331 -21.61 11.82 2.40
CA ASP A 331 -20.82 12.67 3.31
C ASP A 331 -21.67 13.78 3.95
N VAL A 332 -22.49 14.47 3.13
CA VAL A 332 -23.41 15.53 3.62
C VAL A 332 -24.52 14.92 4.48
N ALA A 333 -25.04 13.75 4.10
CA ALA A 333 -26.03 13.04 4.91
C ALA A 333 -25.47 12.71 6.30
N LEU A 334 -24.23 12.22 6.37
CA LEU A 334 -23.54 11.94 7.63
C LEU A 334 -23.22 13.21 8.42
N GLU A 335 -22.82 14.30 7.76
CA GLU A 335 -22.62 15.60 8.41
C GLU A 335 -23.91 16.12 9.08
N ASN A 336 -25.06 16.00 8.42
CA ASN A 336 -26.36 16.34 9.02
C ASN A 336 -26.72 15.42 10.21
N GLN A 337 -26.33 14.15 10.17
CA GLN A 337 -26.53 13.23 11.29
C GLN A 337 -25.59 13.54 12.47
N ARG A 338 -24.34 13.93 12.19
CA ARG A 338 -23.36 14.40 13.18
C ARG A 338 -23.81 15.70 13.85
N SER A 339 -24.30 16.66 13.07
CA SER A 339 -24.82 17.93 13.60
C SER A 339 -26.00 17.74 14.55
N SER A 340 -26.80 16.69 14.30
CA SER A 340 -27.93 16.27 15.13
C SER A 340 -27.52 15.34 16.28
N ARG A 341 -26.22 15.01 16.41
CA ARG A 341 -25.65 14.15 17.46
C ARG A 341 -26.34 12.80 17.57
N LEU A 342 -26.71 12.23 16.42
CA LEU A 342 -27.35 10.92 16.40
C LEU A 342 -26.33 9.84 16.79
N ARG A 343 -26.81 8.80 17.47
CA ARG A 343 -25.97 7.64 17.83
C ARG A 343 -25.51 6.88 16.59
N TYR A 344 -24.40 6.17 16.68
CA TYR A 344 -23.87 5.29 15.63
C TYR A 344 -23.47 6.01 14.34
N VAL A 345 -23.28 7.33 14.37
CA VAL A 345 -22.85 8.10 13.19
C VAL A 345 -21.32 8.08 13.09
N PRO A 346 -20.73 7.61 11.98
CA PRO A 346 -19.29 7.64 11.74
C PRO A 346 -18.72 9.04 11.93
N GLN A 347 -17.53 9.09 12.52
CA GLN A 347 -16.87 10.35 12.81
C GLN A 347 -15.80 10.68 11.78
N GLU A 348 -15.34 9.74 10.96
CA GLU A 348 -14.25 9.97 10.01
C GLU A 348 -14.58 11.05 8.96
N SER A 349 -13.56 11.81 8.56
CA SER A 349 -13.60 12.71 7.40
C SER A 349 -13.37 11.95 6.09
N LEU A 350 -13.66 12.58 4.95
CA LEU A 350 -13.38 11.98 3.64
C LEU A 350 -11.89 11.67 3.46
N GLY A 351 -11.02 12.60 3.88
CA GLY A 351 -9.57 12.39 3.82
C GLY A 351 -9.10 11.25 4.73
N GLU A 352 -9.68 11.10 5.93
CA GLU A 352 -9.37 9.97 6.80
C GLU A 352 -9.82 8.64 6.17
N LEU A 353 -11.03 8.57 5.60
CA LEU A 353 -11.52 7.36 4.95
C LEU A 353 -10.71 6.97 3.70
N ALA A 354 -10.27 7.94 2.89
CA ALA A 354 -9.37 7.69 1.75
C ALA A 354 -8.03 7.09 2.21
N LEU A 355 -7.53 7.50 3.38
CA LEU A 355 -6.28 6.95 3.94
C LEU A 355 -6.47 5.61 4.65
N ALA A 356 -7.71 5.21 4.95
CA ALA A 356 -8.00 4.00 5.74
C ALA A 356 -7.39 2.71 5.17
N PRO A 357 -7.43 2.44 3.85
CA PRO A 357 -6.82 1.24 3.29
C PRO A 357 -5.30 1.18 3.44
N PHE A 358 -4.64 2.33 3.62
CA PHE A 358 -3.18 2.45 3.69
C PHE A 358 -2.67 2.73 5.11
N SER A 359 -3.58 2.93 6.06
CA SER A 359 -3.25 3.26 7.44
C SER A 359 -2.73 2.04 8.19
N GLY A 360 -1.54 2.16 8.80
CA GLY A 360 -1.01 1.13 9.68
C GLY A 360 -1.91 0.84 10.88
N GLN A 361 -2.67 1.84 11.35
CA GLN A 361 -3.65 1.67 12.44
C GLN A 361 -4.77 0.70 12.03
N VAL A 362 -5.28 0.82 10.81
CA VAL A 362 -6.37 0.00 10.28
C VAL A 362 -5.84 -1.39 9.88
N LEU A 363 -4.74 -1.43 9.13
CA LEU A 363 -4.14 -2.69 8.64
C LEU A 363 -3.60 -3.59 9.75
N SER A 364 -3.34 -3.05 10.95
CA SER A 364 -2.96 -3.85 12.12
C SER A 364 -4.12 -4.62 12.75
N ARG A 365 -5.38 -4.34 12.37
CA ARG A 365 -6.58 -5.01 12.92
C ARG A 365 -6.73 -6.41 12.31
N PRO A 366 -6.78 -7.48 13.12
CA PRO A 366 -6.96 -8.84 12.60
C PRO A 366 -8.24 -9.01 11.79
N THR A 367 -9.31 -8.28 12.12
CA THR A 367 -10.58 -8.32 11.39
C THR A 367 -10.46 -7.84 9.94
N VAL A 368 -9.48 -6.99 9.63
CA VAL A 368 -9.27 -6.51 8.26
C VAL A 368 -8.74 -7.64 7.38
N TRP A 369 -7.62 -8.23 7.76
CA TRP A 369 -7.01 -9.33 6.98
C TRP A 369 -7.81 -10.63 7.03
N ALA A 370 -8.51 -10.91 8.13
CA ALA A 370 -9.46 -12.03 8.19
C ALA A 370 -10.62 -11.82 7.20
N GLY A 371 -11.09 -10.57 7.05
CA GLY A 371 -12.10 -10.20 6.06
C GLY A 371 -11.60 -10.40 4.64
N VAL A 372 -10.46 -9.77 4.31
CA VAL A 372 -9.85 -9.85 2.97
C VAL A 372 -9.52 -11.30 2.59
N ALA A 373 -8.85 -12.05 3.46
CA ALA A 373 -8.51 -13.44 3.15
C ALA A 373 -9.76 -14.33 3.05
N GLY A 374 -10.74 -14.12 3.94
CA GLY A 374 -11.98 -14.86 3.95
C GLY A 374 -12.84 -14.60 2.71
N SER A 375 -12.97 -13.35 2.30
CA SER A 375 -13.72 -12.95 1.10
C SER A 375 -13.05 -13.44 -0.18
N LEU A 376 -11.72 -13.35 -0.28
CA LEU A 376 -10.97 -13.91 -1.41
C LEU A 376 -11.11 -15.44 -1.50
N ALA A 377 -10.96 -16.15 -0.38
CA ALA A 377 -11.11 -17.60 -0.34
C ALA A 377 -12.54 -18.04 -0.72
N ALA A 378 -13.55 -17.32 -0.22
CA ALA A 378 -14.94 -17.58 -0.56
C ALA A 378 -15.26 -17.24 -2.03
N GLY A 379 -14.70 -16.15 -2.57
CA GLY A 379 -14.81 -15.81 -3.99
C GLY A 379 -14.21 -16.89 -4.89
N ILE A 380 -13.00 -17.35 -4.58
CA ILE A 380 -12.34 -18.47 -5.29
C ILE A 380 -13.21 -19.74 -5.23
N LEU A 381 -13.79 -20.05 -4.06
CA LEU A 381 -14.66 -21.21 -3.90
C LEU A 381 -15.92 -21.08 -4.75
N VAL A 382 -16.56 -19.92 -4.76
CA VAL A 382 -17.74 -19.64 -5.61
C VAL A 382 -17.38 -19.82 -7.08
N SER A 383 -16.29 -19.23 -7.56
CA SER A 383 -15.83 -19.41 -8.95
C SER A 383 -15.46 -20.85 -9.27
N ALA A 384 -14.88 -21.61 -8.35
CA ALA A 384 -14.58 -23.02 -8.56
C ALA A 384 -15.84 -23.88 -8.72
N VAL A 385 -16.89 -23.57 -7.96
CA VAL A 385 -18.16 -24.32 -7.96
C VAL A 385 -19.07 -23.91 -9.12
N VAL A 386 -19.14 -22.60 -9.40
CA VAL A 386 -20.08 -22.03 -10.38
C VAL A 386 -19.46 -21.97 -11.78
N ASP A 387 -18.23 -21.47 -11.88
CA ASP A 387 -17.56 -21.18 -13.16
C ASP A 387 -16.60 -22.29 -13.59
N ARG A 388 -16.46 -23.35 -12.78
CA ARG A 388 -15.55 -24.50 -12.97
C ARG A 388 -14.06 -24.12 -12.97
N GLY A 389 -13.72 -23.00 -12.32
CA GLY A 389 -12.34 -22.53 -12.14
C GLY A 389 -12.11 -21.15 -12.75
N ILE A 390 -10.87 -20.65 -12.59
CA ILE A 390 -10.43 -19.37 -13.16
C ILE A 390 -9.86 -19.65 -14.55
N ASP A 391 -10.35 -18.94 -15.58
CA ASP A 391 -9.77 -19.02 -16.92
C ASP A 391 -8.38 -18.37 -16.92
N THR A 392 -7.36 -19.16 -17.28
CA THR A 392 -5.97 -18.70 -17.38
C THR A 392 -5.42 -18.80 -18.80
N HIS A 393 -6.26 -18.94 -19.84
CA HIS A 393 -5.79 -19.15 -21.21
C HIS A 393 -5.00 -17.96 -21.78
N ASN A 394 -5.17 -16.78 -21.18
CA ASN A 394 -4.46 -15.55 -21.53
C ASN A 394 -3.37 -15.17 -20.53
N ALA A 395 -3.15 -15.96 -19.48
CA ALA A 395 -2.13 -15.67 -18.48
C ALA A 395 -0.76 -15.49 -19.15
N GLY A 396 -0.05 -14.43 -18.77
CA GLY A 396 1.25 -14.06 -19.33
C GLY A 396 1.22 -13.44 -20.73
N LYS A 397 0.04 -13.24 -21.35
CA LYS A 397 -0.08 -12.42 -22.55
C LYS A 397 -0.03 -10.92 -22.20
N ARG A 398 0.19 -10.11 -23.22
CA ARG A 398 0.20 -8.64 -23.08
C ARG A 398 -1.18 -8.13 -22.63
N PRO A 399 -1.21 -7.21 -21.65
CA PRO A 399 -2.44 -6.61 -21.17
C PRO A 399 -3.08 -5.72 -22.24
N VAL A 400 -4.41 -5.79 -22.31
CA VAL A 400 -5.20 -4.86 -23.10
C VAL A 400 -5.88 -3.90 -22.13
N ILE A 401 -5.72 -2.60 -22.36
CA ILE A 401 -6.37 -1.55 -21.56
C ILE A 401 -7.05 -0.60 -22.53
N PHE A 402 -8.35 -0.39 -22.33
CA PHE A 402 -9.22 0.44 -23.17
C PHE A 402 -9.09 0.08 -24.66
N GLY A 403 -9.13 -1.23 -24.95
CA GLY A 403 -9.01 -1.78 -26.31
C GLY A 403 -7.62 -1.69 -26.94
N ARG A 404 -6.59 -1.26 -26.19
CA ARG A 404 -5.21 -1.16 -26.69
C ARG A 404 -4.30 -2.15 -25.99
N GLU A 405 -3.61 -2.97 -26.78
CA GLU A 405 -2.55 -3.84 -26.28
C GLU A 405 -1.37 -3.00 -25.78
N MET A 406 -0.96 -3.24 -24.54
CA MET A 406 0.12 -2.54 -23.88
C MET A 406 1.32 -3.47 -23.70
N ASN A 407 2.50 -2.87 -23.56
CA ASN A 407 3.65 -3.60 -23.04
C ASN A 407 3.33 -4.13 -21.64
N THR A 408 3.88 -5.30 -21.30
CA THR A 408 3.55 -6.06 -20.10
C THR A 408 3.66 -5.21 -18.84
N ALA A 409 4.87 -4.79 -18.42
CA ALA A 409 4.99 -4.05 -17.16
C ALA A 409 4.27 -2.69 -17.11
N PRO A 410 4.32 -1.80 -18.14
CA PRO A 410 3.57 -0.54 -18.06
C PRO A 410 2.06 -0.79 -18.01
N GLY A 411 1.57 -1.81 -18.71
CA GLY A 411 0.16 -2.18 -18.70
C GLY A 411 -0.29 -2.69 -17.34
N TYR A 412 0.42 -3.64 -16.71
CA TYR A 412 0.07 -4.11 -15.37
C TYR A 412 0.13 -3.00 -14.31
N LEU A 413 1.14 -2.12 -14.38
CA LEU A 413 1.23 -0.96 -13.48
C LEU A 413 0.07 0.02 -13.69
N LEU A 414 -0.29 0.30 -14.94
CA LEU A 414 -1.42 1.17 -15.26
C LEU A 414 -2.75 0.56 -14.81
N ALA A 415 -2.96 -0.73 -15.05
CA ALA A 415 -4.15 -1.45 -14.58
C ALA A 415 -4.27 -1.40 -13.05
N GLY A 416 -3.17 -1.65 -12.33
CA GLY A 416 -3.14 -1.53 -10.87
C GLY A 416 -3.43 -0.12 -10.38
N ALA A 417 -2.92 0.92 -11.06
CA ALA A 417 -3.20 2.31 -10.71
C ALA A 417 -4.65 2.72 -10.96
N ILE A 418 -5.23 2.31 -12.11
CA ILE A 418 -6.64 2.53 -12.43
C ILE A 418 -7.53 1.81 -11.42
N GLY A 419 -7.24 0.54 -11.13
CA GLY A 419 -7.96 -0.26 -10.14
C GLY A 419 -7.89 0.37 -8.76
N ALA A 420 -6.71 0.76 -8.28
CA ALA A 420 -6.56 1.40 -6.97
C ALA A 420 -7.40 2.69 -6.86
N GLY A 421 -7.39 3.56 -7.87
CA GLY A 421 -8.21 4.78 -7.86
C GLY A 421 -9.72 4.49 -7.88
N LEU A 422 -10.15 3.56 -8.74
CA LEU A 422 -11.56 3.18 -8.85
C LEU A 422 -12.09 2.55 -7.56
N PHE A 423 -11.39 1.53 -7.03
CA PHE A 423 -11.85 0.79 -5.85
C PHE A 423 -11.76 1.60 -4.57
N GLU A 424 -10.92 2.63 -4.51
CA GLU A 424 -10.97 3.61 -3.42
C GLU A 424 -12.31 4.37 -3.43
N HIS A 425 -12.74 4.91 -4.58
CA HIS A 425 -14.02 5.60 -4.69
C HIS A 425 -15.20 4.68 -4.36
N VAL A 426 -15.24 3.47 -4.91
CA VAL A 426 -16.30 2.48 -4.68
C VAL A 426 -16.39 2.14 -3.19
N ALA A 427 -15.27 1.76 -2.57
CA ALA A 427 -15.24 1.39 -1.15
C ALA A 427 -15.73 2.53 -0.25
N LEU A 428 -15.31 3.77 -0.51
CA LEU A 428 -15.78 4.91 0.26
C LEU A 428 -17.28 5.16 0.07
N ALA A 429 -17.75 5.21 -1.18
CA ALA A 429 -19.13 5.50 -1.52
C ALA A 429 -20.09 4.47 -0.93
N GLU A 430 -19.80 3.18 -1.12
CA GLU A 430 -20.66 2.10 -0.67
C GLU A 430 -20.65 1.94 0.85
N GLU A 431 -19.49 1.99 1.51
CA GLU A 431 -19.44 1.85 2.97
C GLU A 431 -20.12 3.03 3.67
N MET A 432 -19.97 4.25 3.14
CA MET A 432 -20.70 5.41 3.67
C MET A 432 -22.22 5.28 3.50
N ALA A 433 -22.69 4.78 2.34
CA ALA A 433 -24.11 4.56 2.10
C ALA A 433 -24.68 3.44 2.98
N PHE A 434 -24.12 2.23 2.89
CA PHE A 434 -24.71 1.04 3.49
C PHE A 434 -24.42 0.92 4.99
N ARG A 435 -23.19 1.22 5.44
CA ARG A 435 -22.80 1.08 6.86
C ARG A 435 -23.01 2.40 7.58
N GLY A 436 -22.50 3.48 6.99
CA GLY A 436 -22.59 4.82 7.56
C GLY A 436 -24.04 5.29 7.72
N VAL A 437 -24.79 5.37 6.62
CA VAL A 437 -26.15 5.92 6.62
C VAL A 437 -27.21 4.86 6.96
N LEU A 438 -27.30 3.77 6.20
CA LEU A 438 -28.42 2.82 6.30
C LEU A 438 -28.36 1.95 7.55
N GLN A 439 -27.25 1.23 7.77
CA GLN A 439 -27.08 0.36 8.95
C GLN A 439 -27.20 1.18 10.24
N SER A 440 -26.58 2.35 10.33
CA SER A 440 -26.67 3.22 11.50
C SER A 440 -28.08 3.74 11.73
N SER A 441 -28.81 4.10 10.67
CA SER A 441 -30.20 4.57 10.77
C SER A 441 -31.13 3.48 11.30
N TRP A 442 -31.02 2.26 10.77
CA TRP A 442 -31.80 1.13 11.26
C TRP A 442 -31.36 0.64 12.63
N ALA A 443 -30.07 0.73 12.97
CA ALA A 443 -29.59 0.44 14.32
C ALA A 443 -30.19 1.39 15.36
N ARG A 444 -30.45 2.66 14.99
CA ARG A 444 -31.10 3.65 15.85
C ARG A 444 -32.60 3.43 15.98
N SER A 445 -33.30 3.10 14.90
CA SER A 445 -34.76 3.01 14.86
C SER A 445 -35.31 1.64 15.28
N LEU A 446 -34.51 0.58 15.12
CA LEU A 446 -34.87 -0.79 15.46
C LEU A 446 -33.94 -1.29 16.58
N ASP A 447 -32.82 -1.89 16.20
CA ASP A 447 -31.70 -2.28 17.05
C ASP A 447 -30.51 -2.63 16.15
N GLU A 448 -29.34 -2.79 16.77
CA GLU A 448 -28.08 -3.03 16.05
C GLU A 448 -28.11 -4.29 15.18
N THR A 449 -28.79 -5.36 15.62
CA THR A 449 -28.82 -6.64 14.90
C THR A 449 -29.72 -6.56 13.67
N ARG A 450 -30.92 -5.99 13.82
CA ARG A 450 -31.81 -5.76 12.67
C ARG A 450 -31.24 -4.73 11.70
N GLY A 451 -30.59 -3.68 12.21
CA GLY A 451 -29.93 -2.69 11.35
C GLY A 451 -28.81 -3.28 10.51
N TRP A 452 -27.97 -4.12 11.11
CA TRP A 452 -26.95 -4.89 10.40
C TRP A 452 -27.55 -5.84 9.35
N ALA A 453 -28.55 -6.64 9.72
CA ALA A 453 -29.15 -7.61 8.82
C ALA A 453 -29.82 -6.95 7.61
N TYR A 454 -30.59 -5.89 7.83
CA TYR A 454 -31.30 -5.19 6.75
C TYR A 454 -30.35 -4.45 5.81
N ALA A 455 -29.30 -3.83 6.34
CA ALA A 455 -28.27 -3.20 5.51
C ALA A 455 -27.55 -4.23 4.62
N SER A 456 -27.24 -5.40 5.17
CA SER A 456 -26.57 -6.48 4.43
C SER A 456 -27.46 -7.10 3.35
N LEU A 457 -28.75 -7.30 3.65
CA LEU A 457 -29.73 -7.77 2.68
C LEU A 457 -29.93 -6.76 1.55
N LEU A 458 -30.06 -5.48 1.88
CA LEU A 458 -30.19 -4.41 0.88
C LEU A 458 -28.92 -4.28 0.02
N PHE A 459 -27.74 -4.42 0.63
CA PHE A 459 -26.47 -4.43 -0.09
C PHE A 459 -26.46 -5.46 -1.22
N GLY A 460 -26.77 -6.72 -0.92
CA GLY A 460 -26.86 -7.75 -1.96
C GLY A 460 -28.01 -7.54 -2.93
N ALA A 461 -29.17 -7.06 -2.47
CA ALA A 461 -30.32 -6.79 -3.33
C ALA A 461 -30.01 -5.71 -4.39
N VAL A 462 -29.31 -4.64 -4.01
CA VAL A 462 -28.84 -3.60 -4.95
C VAL A 462 -27.88 -4.20 -5.97
N HIS A 463 -26.94 -5.04 -5.53
CA HIS A 463 -26.03 -5.75 -6.43
C HIS A 463 -26.74 -6.76 -7.34
N GLY A 464 -27.96 -7.19 -7.00
CA GLY A 464 -28.82 -7.95 -7.90
C GLY A 464 -29.13 -7.22 -9.21
N SER A 465 -29.06 -5.88 -9.23
CA SER A 465 -29.22 -5.08 -10.45
C SER A 465 -28.07 -5.25 -11.45
N ASN A 466 -26.92 -5.80 -11.04
CA ASN A 466 -25.79 -6.06 -11.94
C ASN A 466 -26.13 -7.06 -13.05
N ILE A 467 -27.24 -7.81 -12.94
CA ILE A 467 -27.75 -8.64 -14.04
C ILE A 467 -27.99 -7.84 -15.34
N LEU A 468 -28.19 -6.53 -15.25
CA LEU A 468 -28.33 -5.66 -16.41
C LEU A 468 -27.04 -5.59 -17.23
N PHE A 469 -25.91 -5.85 -16.58
CA PHE A 469 -24.56 -5.77 -17.13
C PHE A 469 -23.90 -7.15 -17.35
N ILE A 470 -24.61 -8.24 -17.02
CA ILE A 470 -24.12 -9.62 -17.14
C ILE A 470 -24.82 -10.34 -18.31
N ASP A 471 -24.08 -11.20 -19.00
CA ASP A 471 -24.58 -12.04 -20.09
C ASP A 471 -25.75 -12.91 -19.67
N ARG A 472 -26.74 -13.05 -20.56
CA ARG A 472 -28.00 -13.76 -20.26
C ARG A 472 -27.79 -15.19 -19.74
N SER A 473 -26.76 -15.88 -20.23
CA SER A 473 -26.40 -17.24 -19.82
C SER A 473 -25.90 -17.33 -18.36
N GLN A 474 -25.31 -16.24 -17.84
CA GLN A 474 -24.69 -16.20 -16.51
C GLN A 474 -25.59 -15.56 -15.44
N ARG A 475 -26.64 -14.82 -15.84
CA ARG A 475 -27.54 -14.10 -14.91
C ARG A 475 -28.13 -14.97 -13.80
N LEU A 476 -28.57 -16.19 -14.12
CA LEU A 476 -29.16 -17.07 -13.11
C LEU A 476 -28.13 -17.53 -12.08
N ALA A 477 -26.92 -17.88 -12.54
CA ALA A 477 -25.82 -18.26 -11.67
C ALA A 477 -25.39 -17.10 -10.77
N TYR A 478 -25.31 -15.88 -11.34
CA TYR A 478 -25.04 -14.66 -10.59
C TYR A 478 -26.08 -14.39 -9.50
N LEU A 479 -27.38 -14.49 -9.82
CA LEU A 479 -28.44 -14.30 -8.82
C LEU A 479 -28.44 -15.40 -7.75
N ALA A 480 -28.14 -16.64 -8.12
CA ALA A 480 -28.21 -17.78 -7.21
C ALA A 480 -26.98 -17.92 -6.29
N ALA A 481 -25.79 -17.50 -6.74
CA ALA A 481 -24.54 -17.65 -5.99
C ALA A 481 -23.84 -16.31 -5.73
N GLY A 482 -23.77 -15.44 -6.73
CA GLY A 482 -23.12 -14.12 -6.62
C GLY A 482 -23.82 -13.20 -5.63
N VAL A 483 -25.14 -12.99 -5.76
CA VAL A 483 -25.90 -12.12 -4.86
C VAL A 483 -25.84 -12.60 -3.40
N PRO A 484 -26.08 -13.88 -3.06
CA PRO A 484 -25.89 -14.37 -1.69
C PRO A 484 -24.47 -14.19 -1.16
N PHE A 485 -23.45 -14.42 -1.99
CA PHE A 485 -22.06 -14.18 -1.62
C PHE A 485 -21.82 -12.70 -1.29
N ILE A 486 -22.28 -11.78 -2.13
CA ILE A 486 -22.19 -10.33 -1.91
C ILE A 486 -22.95 -9.92 -0.65
N THR A 487 -24.13 -10.49 -0.38
CA THR A 487 -24.86 -10.29 0.88
C THR A 487 -24.03 -10.71 2.10
N LEU A 488 -23.34 -11.85 2.03
CA LEU A 488 -22.49 -12.35 3.13
C LEU A 488 -21.24 -11.49 3.32
N LEU A 489 -20.59 -11.07 2.23
CA LEU A 489 -19.50 -10.09 2.28
C LEU A 489 -19.99 -8.80 2.95
N GLY A 490 -21.16 -8.33 2.53
CA GLY A 490 -21.78 -7.16 3.10
C GLY A 490 -22.12 -7.31 4.60
N ALA A 491 -22.53 -8.50 5.02
CA ALA A 491 -22.74 -8.84 6.42
C ALA A 491 -21.43 -8.80 7.21
N TYR A 492 -20.33 -9.30 6.67
CA TYR A 492 -19.02 -9.21 7.30
C TYR A 492 -18.56 -7.75 7.45
N LEU A 493 -18.67 -6.93 6.39
CA LEU A 493 -18.34 -5.51 6.43
C LEU A 493 -19.18 -4.76 7.48
N GLY A 494 -20.46 -5.09 7.61
CA GLY A 494 -21.34 -4.54 8.63
C GLY A 494 -21.00 -4.98 10.06
N LEU A 495 -20.48 -6.20 10.24
CA LEU A 495 -19.96 -6.65 11.53
C LEU A 495 -18.62 -5.98 11.87
N ALA A 496 -17.71 -5.85 10.90
CA ALA A 496 -16.45 -5.13 11.07
C ALA A 496 -16.68 -3.68 11.51
N TYR A 497 -17.66 -3.01 10.91
CA TYR A 497 -18.12 -1.69 11.31
C TYR A 497 -18.59 -1.65 12.78
N ARG A 498 -19.43 -2.61 13.18
CA ARG A 498 -19.96 -2.71 14.55
C ARG A 498 -18.87 -3.05 15.59
N TRP A 499 -18.01 -4.03 15.31
CA TRP A 499 -16.93 -4.47 16.19
C TRP A 499 -15.91 -3.35 16.46
N ASN A 500 -15.76 -2.42 15.51
CA ASN A 500 -14.90 -1.26 15.65
C ASN A 500 -15.69 -0.01 16.08
N ARG A 501 -16.74 -0.19 16.88
CA ARG A 501 -17.53 0.90 17.48
C ARG A 501 -18.03 1.93 16.46
N TYR A 502 -18.52 1.43 15.32
CA TYR A 502 -19.08 2.23 14.23
C TYR A 502 -18.04 3.19 13.60
N SER A 503 -16.77 2.77 13.59
CA SER A 503 -15.72 3.35 12.73
C SER A 503 -15.81 2.72 11.34
N LEU A 504 -15.92 3.55 10.30
CA LEU A 504 -16.00 3.09 8.90
C LEU A 504 -14.66 2.61 8.35
N ALA A 505 -13.56 3.09 8.90
CA ALA A 505 -12.22 2.87 8.35
C ALA A 505 -11.87 1.37 8.11
N PRO A 506 -12.15 0.43 9.02
CA PRO A 506 -11.89 -1.00 8.76
C PRO A 506 -12.73 -1.58 7.62
N SER A 507 -14.00 -1.21 7.51
CA SER A 507 -14.88 -1.72 6.45
C SER A 507 -14.45 -1.19 5.08
N VAL A 508 -14.09 0.11 5.00
CA VAL A 508 -13.52 0.71 3.78
C VAL A 508 -12.23 -0.01 3.37
N ALA A 509 -11.32 -0.27 4.31
CA ALA A 509 -10.07 -0.98 4.01
C ALA A 509 -10.30 -2.41 3.53
N ILE A 510 -11.22 -3.16 4.15
CA ILE A 510 -11.55 -4.53 3.72
C ILE A 510 -12.12 -4.51 2.31
N HIS A 511 -13.08 -3.63 2.04
CA HIS A 511 -13.74 -3.50 0.74
C HIS A 511 -12.71 -3.17 -0.35
N PHE A 512 -11.92 -2.12 -0.14
CA PHE A 512 -10.84 -1.72 -1.06
C PHE A 512 -9.87 -2.86 -1.39
N TRP A 513 -9.31 -3.51 -0.37
CA TRP A 513 -8.30 -4.55 -0.59
C TRP A 513 -8.88 -5.81 -1.21
N TYR A 514 -10.13 -6.15 -0.89
CA TYR A 514 -10.82 -7.25 -1.54
C TYR A 514 -10.99 -6.98 -3.04
N ASP A 515 -11.53 -5.83 -3.43
CA ASP A 515 -11.76 -5.47 -4.84
C ASP A 515 -10.45 -5.35 -5.62
N LEU A 516 -9.44 -4.70 -5.03
CA LEU A 516 -8.13 -4.54 -5.67
C LEU A 516 -7.46 -5.89 -5.90
N LEU A 517 -7.51 -6.80 -4.93
CA LEU A 517 -6.84 -8.10 -5.05
C LEU A 517 -7.59 -9.06 -5.98
N ILE A 518 -8.92 -9.06 -5.97
CA ILE A 518 -9.69 -9.90 -6.89
C ILE A 518 -9.53 -9.43 -8.33
N GLU A 519 -9.54 -8.11 -8.57
CA GLU A 519 -9.30 -7.55 -9.90
C GLU A 519 -7.85 -7.80 -10.34
N ALA A 520 -6.86 -7.61 -9.46
CA ALA A 520 -5.48 -7.89 -9.79
C ALA A 520 -5.28 -9.37 -10.16
N ALA A 521 -5.89 -10.29 -9.42
CA ALA A 521 -5.84 -11.72 -9.72
C ALA A 521 -6.54 -12.05 -11.05
N GLY A 522 -7.74 -11.49 -11.29
CA GLY A 522 -8.48 -11.66 -12.53
C GLY A 522 -7.72 -11.12 -13.75
N PHE A 523 -7.15 -9.91 -13.62
CA PHE A 523 -6.37 -9.27 -14.66
C PHE A 523 -5.07 -10.03 -14.98
N VAL A 524 -4.41 -10.63 -13.98
CA VAL A 524 -3.24 -11.49 -14.20
C VAL A 524 -3.61 -12.82 -14.88
N ALA A 525 -4.78 -13.39 -14.55
CA ALA A 525 -5.25 -14.63 -15.13
C ALA A 525 -5.71 -14.46 -16.59
N ASP A 526 -6.45 -13.40 -16.89
CA ASP A 526 -6.89 -13.05 -18.24
C ASP A 526 -6.67 -11.56 -18.58
N PRO A 527 -5.43 -11.16 -18.90
CA PRO A 527 -5.08 -9.78 -19.22
C PRO A 527 -5.67 -9.27 -20.55
N LYS A 528 -6.29 -10.13 -21.36
CA LYS A 528 -6.89 -9.76 -22.66
C LYS A 528 -8.39 -9.56 -22.59
N ASN A 529 -9.09 -10.25 -21.69
CA ASN A 529 -10.54 -10.14 -21.51
C ASN A 529 -10.92 -9.54 -20.15
N SER A 530 -9.99 -8.85 -19.49
CA SER A 530 -10.26 -8.16 -18.23
C SER A 530 -11.29 -7.03 -18.40
N PRO A 531 -11.97 -6.57 -17.32
CA PRO A 531 -12.88 -5.43 -17.38
C PRO A 531 -12.27 -4.16 -18.00
N LEU A 532 -10.96 -3.97 -17.81
CA LEU A 532 -10.18 -2.88 -18.41
C LEU A 532 -9.89 -3.10 -19.90
N ALA A 533 -9.90 -4.34 -20.39
CA ALA A 533 -9.66 -4.69 -21.80
C ALA A 533 -10.90 -4.51 -22.69
N VAL A 534 -12.09 -4.73 -22.14
CA VAL A 534 -13.33 -4.87 -22.91
C VAL A 534 -13.76 -3.52 -23.50
N SER A 535 -13.73 -3.37 -24.83
CA SER A 535 -14.74 -2.54 -25.49
C SER A 535 -16.07 -3.23 -25.24
N TRP A 536 -17.00 -2.65 -24.47
CA TRP A 536 -18.35 -3.19 -24.51
C TRP A 536 -18.83 -3.05 -25.96
N GLY A 537 -18.81 -4.17 -26.65
CA GLY A 537 -19.48 -4.38 -27.91
C GLY A 537 -20.28 -5.63 -27.68
N MET A 538 -21.60 -5.52 -27.64
CA MET A 538 -22.47 -6.68 -27.81
C MET A 538 -22.02 -7.40 -29.09
N PRO A 539 -21.65 -8.69 -29.06
CA PRO A 539 -21.57 -9.48 -30.28
C PRO A 539 -22.99 -9.70 -30.80
N PHE A 540 -23.18 -9.53 -32.12
CA PHE A 540 -24.45 -9.77 -32.83
C PHE A 540 -24.95 -11.21 -32.67
#